data_AF-A0A820PA37-F1
#
_entry.id   AF-A0A820PA37-F1
#
_cell.length_a   1.000
_cell.length_b   1.000
_cell.length_c   1.000
_cell.angle_alpha   90.00
_cell.angle_beta   90.00
_cell.angle_gamma   90.00
#
_symmetry.space_group_name_H-M   'P 1'
#
loop_
_entity.id
_entity.type
_entity.pdbx_description
1 polymer ?
#
loop_
_entity_poly.entity_id
_entity_poly.type
_entity_poly.pdbx_seq_one_letter_code
_entity_poly.pdbx_strand_id
1 'polypeptide(L)'
;MAHNKIDFPKANLNRKDRFVDQNVSQLLEINRMPIGEYLNCPLCTLEESVISIDSSIPTLRTIVSQAKTFCNKTSKLLTADEFGAIYLYTMPTVFYKQLNQALREQNREALKPWFSFIRLIMSGLEKLPDASGETIWRGISEGIGSSYFDNMTFTWWSFSSCTRDLKVIEPFIGLSSTAFAIECKRAKDVSDFSAIKDEAEVILLPGTNCHVKSSSLLHEKLYIVHLKEIFEQEQNKLQNDFVKTASDTAVQSFKKQIKLKCYRSIRTFLDLVNNSDVTLQIEVSDLDNYDWDGDSRPDHVFHDVKIPPYSNVKKRLEINAKSSSAISSMRFKQDGGKDVAFS
;
A
#
# COMPACT_ATOMS: atom_id res chain seq x y z
N MET A 1 -36.61 7.15 -48.87
CA MET A 1 -36.45 6.55 -47.54
C MET A 1 -35.96 5.13 -47.71
N ALA A 2 -34.70 4.87 -47.43
CA ALA A 2 -34.14 3.53 -47.25
C ALA A 2 -32.91 3.70 -46.36
N HIS A 3 -33.07 3.43 -45.07
CA HIS A 3 -31.96 3.38 -44.12
C HIS A 3 -31.18 2.09 -44.37
N ASN A 4 -30.03 2.19 -45.04
CA ASN A 4 -29.03 1.13 -45.03
C ASN A 4 -28.45 1.06 -43.61
N LYS A 5 -28.98 0.14 -42.80
CA LYS A 5 -28.27 -0.36 -41.62
C LYS A 5 -27.03 -1.08 -42.13
N ILE A 6 -25.87 -0.44 -41.95
CA ILE A 6 -24.59 -1.11 -42.07
C ILE A 6 -24.46 -1.95 -40.80
N ASP A 7 -24.70 -3.25 -40.95
CA ASP A 7 -24.43 -4.25 -39.90
C ASP A 7 -22.91 -4.43 -39.85
N PHE A 8 -22.28 -3.95 -38.79
CA PHE A 8 -20.84 -4.11 -38.59
C PHE A 8 -20.56 -5.47 -37.96
N PRO A 9 -19.49 -6.17 -38.38
CA PRO A 9 -19.13 -7.44 -37.79
C PRO A 9 -18.86 -7.22 -36.31
N LYS A 10 -19.61 -7.91 -35.45
CA LYS A 10 -19.27 -8.09 -34.04
C LYS A 10 -17.89 -8.73 -34.01
N ALA A 11 -16.84 -7.92 -33.88
CA ALA A 11 -15.51 -8.42 -33.64
C ALA A 11 -15.63 -9.25 -32.35
N ASN A 12 -15.41 -10.56 -32.47
CA ASN A 12 -15.29 -11.49 -31.35
C ASN A 12 -13.97 -11.16 -30.62
N LEU A 13 -13.92 -9.96 -30.02
CA LEU A 13 -12.82 -9.48 -29.20
C LEU A 13 -13.02 -10.15 -27.84
N ASN A 14 -12.20 -11.16 -27.58
CA ASN A 14 -12.27 -11.99 -26.40
C ASN A 14 -12.07 -11.12 -25.14
N ARG A 15 -13.18 -10.74 -24.47
CA ARG A 15 -13.18 -9.89 -23.26
C ARG A 15 -12.21 -10.39 -22.19
N LYS A 16 -12.01 -11.72 -22.13
CA LYS A 16 -11.15 -12.43 -21.19
C LYS A 16 -9.69 -11.98 -21.24
N ASP A 17 -9.21 -11.52 -22.39
CA ASP A 17 -7.81 -11.16 -22.56
C ASP A 17 -7.49 -9.72 -22.12
N ARG A 18 -8.48 -8.94 -21.66
CA ARG A 18 -8.26 -7.52 -21.31
C ARG A 18 -7.63 -7.28 -19.92
N PHE A 19 -7.59 -8.32 -19.09
CA PHE A 19 -7.18 -8.23 -17.68
C PHE A 19 -6.19 -9.33 -17.28
N VAL A 20 -5.47 -9.89 -18.25
CA VAL A 20 -4.44 -10.91 -18.02
C VAL A 20 -3.11 -10.19 -17.76
N ASP A 21 -2.68 -10.19 -16.50
CA ASP A 21 -1.46 -9.51 -16.02
C ASP A 21 -0.35 -10.52 -15.71
N GLN A 22 0.50 -10.88 -16.69
CA GLN A 22 1.44 -12.01 -16.60
C GLN A 22 2.54 -11.99 -15.50
N ASN A 23 2.61 -11.01 -14.58
CA ASN A 23 3.52 -11.10 -13.43
C ASN A 23 3.37 -9.90 -12.47
N VAL A 24 2.67 -10.09 -11.36
CA VAL A 24 2.57 -9.09 -10.27
C VAL A 24 3.52 -9.44 -9.11
N SER A 25 4.00 -10.68 -9.06
CA SER A 25 4.81 -11.24 -7.96
C SER A 25 6.21 -10.62 -7.79
N GLN A 26 6.65 -9.75 -8.71
CA GLN A 26 7.91 -9.01 -8.63
C GLN A 26 7.77 -7.55 -8.12
N LEU A 27 6.55 -7.10 -7.76
CA LEU A 27 6.26 -5.70 -7.41
C LEU A 27 6.56 -5.30 -5.96
N LEU A 28 7.20 -6.17 -5.17
CA LEU A 28 7.44 -5.96 -3.74
C LEU A 28 8.74 -5.20 -3.41
N GLU A 29 9.56 -4.86 -4.39
CA GLU A 29 10.79 -4.11 -4.16
C GLU A 29 10.65 -2.62 -4.46
N ILE A 30 11.04 -1.83 -3.46
CA ILE A 30 10.91 -0.39 -3.31
C ILE A 30 11.49 0.35 -4.52
N ASN A 31 10.67 1.19 -5.18
CA ASN A 31 11.17 2.24 -6.06
C ASN A 31 10.62 3.59 -5.59
N ARG A 32 11.48 4.43 -5.02
CA ARG A 32 11.20 5.83 -4.71
C ARG A 32 11.62 6.68 -5.90
N MET A 33 10.69 6.94 -6.82
CA MET A 33 10.54 8.22 -7.53
C MET A 33 9.29 8.17 -8.41
N PRO A 34 8.54 9.29 -8.54
CA PRO A 34 7.38 9.34 -9.41
C PRO A 34 7.83 9.08 -10.84
N ILE A 35 6.93 8.54 -11.65
CA ILE A 35 6.96 8.63 -13.11
C ILE A 35 6.87 10.13 -13.48
N GLY A 36 7.74 11.01 -13.01
CA GLY A 36 7.60 12.47 -13.14
C GLY A 36 8.24 13.00 -14.41
N GLU A 37 9.18 12.25 -14.99
CA GLU A 37 9.93 12.68 -16.17
C GLU A 37 9.05 12.94 -17.39
N TYR A 38 7.90 12.26 -17.52
CA TYR A 38 6.96 12.56 -18.60
C TYR A 38 6.39 13.98 -18.53
N LEU A 39 6.40 14.63 -17.36
CA LEU A 39 5.95 16.02 -17.21
C LEU A 39 6.84 17.01 -17.97
N ASN A 40 8.09 16.62 -18.25
CA ASN A 40 9.01 17.39 -19.08
C ASN A 40 8.72 17.27 -20.57
N CYS A 41 7.88 16.31 -20.99
CA CYS A 41 7.47 16.20 -22.38
C CYS A 41 6.43 17.29 -22.70
N PRO A 42 6.55 17.95 -23.87
CA PRO A 42 5.50 18.84 -24.35
C PRO A 42 4.22 18.06 -24.60
N LEU A 43 3.08 18.72 -24.42
CA LEU A 43 1.81 18.16 -24.86
C LEU A 43 1.78 18.14 -26.39
N CYS A 44 1.45 17.00 -26.98
CA CYS A 44 1.45 16.79 -28.43
C CYS A 44 0.15 16.11 -28.88
N THR A 45 -0.01 15.95 -30.20
CA THR A 45 -1.16 15.23 -30.79
C THR A 45 -1.08 13.73 -30.49
N LEU A 46 -2.20 13.00 -30.68
CA LEU A 46 -2.21 11.55 -30.44
C LEU A 46 -1.17 10.82 -31.31
N GLU A 47 -1.05 11.16 -32.58
CA GLU A 47 -0.07 10.56 -33.49
C GLU A 47 1.37 10.84 -33.05
N GLU A 48 1.68 12.09 -32.69
CA GLU A 48 3.02 12.46 -32.23
C GLU A 48 3.39 11.75 -30.93
N SER A 49 2.40 11.53 -30.05
CA SER A 49 2.62 10.91 -28.73
C SER A 49 3.08 9.44 -28.81
N VAL A 50 2.86 8.78 -29.94
CA VAL A 50 3.17 7.36 -30.14
C VAL A 50 4.29 7.10 -31.16
N ILE A 51 4.93 8.13 -31.73
CA ILE A 51 6.00 7.98 -32.74
C ILE A 51 7.12 7.05 -32.23
N SER A 52 7.55 7.26 -30.99
CA SER A 52 8.68 6.53 -30.37
C SER A 52 8.40 5.04 -30.14
N ILE A 53 7.13 4.61 -30.25
CA ILE A 53 6.69 3.22 -30.06
C ILE A 53 6.07 2.60 -31.33
N ASP A 54 6.01 3.33 -32.46
CA ASP A 54 5.42 2.88 -33.74
C ASP A 54 6.06 1.58 -34.25
N SER A 55 7.38 1.45 -34.13
CA SER A 55 8.11 0.25 -34.56
C SER A 55 7.86 -0.98 -33.68
N SER A 56 7.45 -0.79 -32.42
CA SER A 56 7.24 -1.88 -31.45
C SER A 56 5.86 -2.53 -31.55
N ILE A 57 4.90 -1.85 -32.19
CA ILE A 57 3.50 -2.29 -32.25
C ILE A 57 3.04 -2.26 -33.72
N PRO A 58 3.08 -3.41 -34.43
CA PRO A 58 2.78 -3.46 -35.88
C PRO A 58 1.41 -2.89 -36.29
N THR A 59 0.43 -2.89 -35.41
CA THR A 59 -0.94 -2.40 -35.66
C THR A 59 -1.19 -0.98 -35.17
N LEU A 60 -0.16 -0.27 -34.68
CA LEU A 60 -0.32 0.98 -33.95
C LEU A 60 -1.04 2.07 -34.75
N ARG A 61 -0.59 2.29 -35.99
CA ARG A 61 -1.20 3.31 -36.86
C ARG A 61 -2.69 3.07 -37.07
N THR A 62 -3.10 1.82 -37.24
CA THR A 62 -4.50 1.44 -37.43
C THR A 62 -5.33 1.74 -36.18
N ILE A 63 -4.86 1.33 -35.00
CA ILE A 63 -5.61 1.55 -33.75
C ILE A 63 -5.66 3.02 -33.34
N VAL A 64 -4.60 3.80 -33.63
CA VAL A 64 -4.55 5.25 -33.42
C VAL A 64 -5.55 5.95 -34.34
N SER A 65 -5.57 5.59 -35.63
CA SER A 65 -6.54 6.13 -36.59
C SER A 65 -7.98 5.82 -36.20
N GLN A 66 -8.24 4.60 -35.71
CA GLN A 66 -9.54 4.22 -35.15
C GLN A 66 -9.90 5.12 -33.96
N ALA A 67 -9.02 5.25 -32.98
CA ALA A 67 -9.25 6.08 -31.79
C ALA A 67 -9.59 7.53 -32.14
N LYS A 68 -8.93 8.13 -33.16
CA LYS A 68 -9.28 9.47 -33.64
C LYS A 68 -10.59 9.57 -34.39
N THR A 69 -11.02 8.49 -35.03
CA THR A 69 -12.32 8.48 -35.74
C THR A 69 -13.47 8.42 -34.75
N PHE A 70 -13.29 7.68 -33.66
CA PHE A 70 -14.28 7.56 -32.58
C PHE A 70 -14.21 8.69 -31.56
N CYS A 71 -13.17 9.53 -31.58
CA CYS A 71 -13.09 10.63 -30.64
C CYS A 71 -14.24 11.62 -30.88
N ASN A 72 -15.01 11.87 -29.83
CA ASN A 72 -16.13 12.78 -29.94
C ASN A 72 -15.61 14.22 -30.01
N LYS A 73 -15.56 14.78 -31.22
CA LYS A 73 -15.13 16.17 -31.47
C LYS A 73 -16.05 17.22 -30.80
N THR A 74 -17.20 16.82 -30.26
CA THR A 74 -18.11 17.71 -29.55
C THR A 74 -17.94 17.68 -28.02
N SER A 75 -16.95 16.94 -27.50
CA SER A 75 -16.63 16.99 -26.07
C SER A 75 -16.28 18.41 -25.65
N LYS A 76 -16.91 18.90 -24.56
CA LYS A 76 -16.56 20.20 -23.97
C LYS A 76 -15.45 20.11 -22.92
N LEU A 77 -15.10 18.89 -22.49
CA LEU A 77 -14.13 18.64 -21.42
C LEU A 77 -12.73 18.32 -21.97
N LEU A 78 -12.65 17.51 -23.03
CA LEU A 78 -11.40 16.98 -23.56
C LEU A 78 -11.15 17.50 -24.97
N THR A 79 -9.88 17.69 -25.32
CA THR A 79 -9.49 17.84 -26.73
C THR A 79 -9.71 16.53 -27.48
N ALA A 80 -9.73 16.58 -28.81
CA ALA A 80 -9.84 15.39 -29.65
C ALA A 80 -8.68 14.39 -29.41
N ASP A 81 -7.47 14.89 -29.14
CA ASP A 81 -6.30 14.06 -28.86
C ASP A 81 -6.33 13.44 -27.46
N GLU A 82 -6.79 14.18 -26.45
CA GLU A 82 -6.97 13.66 -25.08
C GLU A 82 -8.05 12.57 -25.03
N PHE A 83 -9.20 12.82 -25.68
CA PHE A 83 -10.22 11.79 -25.85
C PHE A 83 -9.62 10.58 -26.56
N GLY A 84 -8.94 10.80 -27.69
CA GLY A 84 -8.34 9.74 -28.49
C GLY A 84 -7.33 8.90 -27.69
N ALA A 85 -6.56 9.51 -26.79
CA ALA A 85 -5.62 8.80 -25.92
C ALA A 85 -6.34 7.89 -24.91
N ILE A 86 -7.40 8.38 -24.25
CA ILE A 86 -8.22 7.58 -23.32
C ILE A 86 -8.92 6.45 -24.07
N TYR A 87 -9.51 6.75 -25.23
CA TYR A 87 -10.15 5.75 -26.07
C TYR A 87 -9.15 4.67 -26.51
N LEU A 88 -7.97 5.06 -26.99
CA LEU A 88 -6.91 4.13 -27.40
C LEU A 88 -6.48 3.21 -26.24
N TYR A 89 -6.31 3.75 -25.03
CA TYR A 89 -5.96 2.96 -23.85
C TYR A 89 -7.03 1.93 -23.49
N THR A 90 -8.31 2.29 -23.61
CA THR A 90 -9.43 1.40 -23.25
C THR A 90 -9.79 0.39 -24.34
N MET A 91 -9.19 0.48 -25.53
CA MET A 91 -9.36 -0.52 -26.59
C MET A 91 -8.75 -1.88 -26.17
N PRO A 92 -9.42 -3.02 -26.46
CA PRO A 92 -8.91 -4.35 -26.14
C PRO A 92 -7.80 -4.79 -27.11
N THR A 93 -6.66 -4.08 -27.09
CA THR A 93 -5.51 -4.27 -27.98
C THR A 93 -4.25 -4.58 -27.19
N VAL A 94 -3.14 -4.87 -27.87
CA VAL A 94 -1.83 -5.05 -27.21
C VAL A 94 -1.26 -3.75 -26.64
N PHE A 95 -1.79 -2.59 -27.04
CA PHE A 95 -1.25 -1.29 -26.68
C PHE A 95 -1.24 -1.05 -25.15
N TYR A 96 -2.41 -1.17 -24.51
CA TYR A 96 -2.51 -0.95 -23.06
C TYR A 96 -1.71 -2.02 -22.28
N LYS A 97 -1.61 -3.26 -22.81
CA LYS A 97 -0.81 -4.33 -22.21
C LYS A 97 0.66 -3.94 -22.15
N GLN A 98 1.22 -3.48 -23.27
CA GLN A 98 2.63 -3.08 -23.35
C GLN A 98 2.92 -1.83 -22.50
N LEU A 99 2.04 -0.83 -22.51
CA LEU A 99 2.17 0.34 -21.64
C LEU A 99 2.20 -0.06 -20.16
N ASN A 100 1.21 -0.86 -19.73
CA ASN A 100 1.10 -1.27 -18.34
C ASN A 100 2.26 -2.20 -17.94
N GLN A 101 2.79 -3.02 -18.86
CA GLN A 101 4.01 -3.79 -18.64
C GLN A 101 5.21 -2.86 -18.42
N ALA A 102 5.45 -1.89 -19.31
CA ALA A 102 6.56 -0.93 -19.17
C ALA A 102 6.47 -0.11 -17.87
N LEU A 103 5.26 0.22 -17.41
CA LEU A 103 5.03 0.92 -16.15
C LEU A 103 5.35 0.06 -14.91
N ARG A 104 5.16 -1.26 -14.99
CA ARG A 104 5.42 -2.21 -13.90
C ARG A 104 6.88 -2.63 -13.82
N GLU A 105 7.56 -2.70 -14.96
CA GLU A 105 8.96 -3.09 -15.00
C GLU A 105 9.84 -2.04 -14.32
N GLN A 106 10.88 -2.50 -13.63
CA GLN A 106 11.89 -1.62 -13.02
C GLN A 106 12.85 -1.03 -14.07
N ASN A 107 12.59 -1.25 -15.36
CA ASN A 107 13.39 -0.74 -16.47
C ASN A 107 12.89 0.64 -16.93
N ARG A 108 13.48 1.70 -16.38
CA ARG A 108 13.11 3.08 -16.71
C ARG A 108 13.41 3.45 -18.17
N GLU A 109 14.44 2.87 -18.78
CA GLU A 109 14.76 3.12 -20.19
C GLU A 109 13.65 2.58 -21.12
N ALA A 110 13.05 1.44 -20.78
CA ALA A 110 11.93 0.89 -21.54
C ALA A 110 10.65 1.74 -21.45
N LEU A 111 10.53 2.59 -20.41
CA LEU A 111 9.38 3.47 -20.23
C LEU A 111 9.52 4.80 -21.00
N LYS A 112 10.73 5.30 -21.25
CA LYS A 112 10.97 6.59 -21.92
C LYS A 112 10.22 6.76 -23.26
N PRO A 113 10.15 5.75 -24.15
CA PRO A 113 9.38 5.84 -25.39
C PRO A 113 7.89 6.16 -25.17
N TRP A 114 7.34 5.84 -24.00
CA TRP A 114 5.93 6.05 -23.65
C TRP A 114 5.65 7.42 -23.03
N PHE A 115 6.67 8.21 -22.67
CA PHE A 115 6.47 9.46 -21.91
C PHE A 115 5.54 10.45 -22.62
N SER A 116 5.66 10.63 -23.93
CA SER A 116 4.76 11.52 -24.68
C SER A 116 3.30 11.06 -24.62
N PHE A 117 3.05 9.75 -24.74
CA PHE A 117 1.71 9.19 -24.59
C PHE A 117 1.19 9.34 -23.15
N ILE A 118 2.01 9.03 -22.15
CA ILE A 118 1.66 9.19 -20.73
C ILE A 118 1.32 10.66 -20.44
N ARG A 119 2.08 11.61 -20.96
CA ARG A 119 1.81 13.05 -20.83
C ARG A 119 0.43 13.42 -21.38
N LEU A 120 0.10 12.91 -22.57
CA LEU A 120 -1.17 13.19 -23.24
C LEU A 120 -2.37 12.57 -22.50
N ILE A 121 -2.31 11.28 -22.16
CA ILE A 121 -3.41 10.61 -21.48
C ILE A 121 -3.65 11.19 -20.08
N MET A 122 -2.59 11.51 -19.33
CA MET A 122 -2.71 12.15 -18.00
C MET A 122 -3.36 13.52 -18.10
N SER A 123 -3.02 14.34 -19.11
CA SER A 123 -3.66 15.65 -19.36
C SER A 123 -5.18 15.52 -19.55
N GLY A 124 -5.62 14.49 -20.26
CA GLY A 124 -7.05 14.19 -20.42
C GLY A 124 -7.69 13.70 -19.13
N LEU A 125 -7.08 12.71 -18.47
CA LEU A 125 -7.60 12.11 -17.24
C LEU A 125 -7.74 13.12 -16.10
N GLU A 126 -6.81 14.07 -15.96
CA GLU A 126 -6.86 15.12 -14.93
C GLU A 126 -8.10 16.02 -15.04
N LYS A 127 -8.69 16.16 -16.24
CA LYS A 127 -9.90 16.97 -16.49
C LYS A 127 -11.20 16.23 -16.18
N LEU A 128 -11.13 14.92 -15.98
CA LEU A 128 -12.29 14.08 -15.70
C LEU A 128 -12.60 14.02 -14.20
N PRO A 129 -13.88 13.81 -13.84
CA PRO A 129 -14.28 13.71 -12.45
C PRO A 129 -13.65 12.49 -11.78
N ASP A 130 -13.34 12.64 -10.49
CA ASP A 130 -12.89 11.54 -9.65
C ASP A 130 -14.07 10.65 -9.27
N ALA A 131 -13.85 9.34 -9.25
CA ALA A 131 -14.75 8.34 -8.64
C ALA A 131 -14.58 8.28 -7.11
N SER A 132 -14.36 9.45 -6.48
CA SER A 132 -14.03 9.57 -5.06
C SER A 132 -15.10 8.93 -4.16
N GLY A 133 -14.67 8.12 -3.21
CA GLY A 133 -15.57 7.56 -2.18
C GLY A 133 -16.37 6.35 -2.66
N GLU A 134 -16.13 5.88 -3.87
CA GLU A 134 -16.70 4.65 -4.42
C GLU A 134 -15.72 3.47 -4.27
N THR A 135 -16.27 2.26 -4.18
CA THR A 135 -15.48 1.03 -4.35
C THR A 135 -15.50 0.63 -5.82
N ILE A 136 -14.33 0.62 -6.45
CA ILE A 136 -14.14 0.13 -7.81
C ILE A 136 -13.58 -1.29 -7.78
N TRP A 137 -13.87 -2.05 -8.83
CA TRP A 137 -13.52 -3.46 -8.95
C TRP A 137 -12.51 -3.69 -10.06
N ARG A 138 -11.53 -4.55 -9.78
CA ARG A 138 -10.58 -5.07 -10.75
C ARG A 138 -10.50 -6.58 -10.60
N GLY A 139 -10.94 -7.32 -11.61
CA GLY A 139 -10.73 -8.76 -11.70
C GLY A 139 -9.46 -9.06 -12.50
N ILE A 140 -8.68 -10.03 -12.06
CA ILE A 140 -7.59 -10.63 -12.84
C ILE A 140 -7.70 -12.15 -12.78
N SER A 141 -7.34 -12.81 -13.88
CA SER A 141 -7.42 -14.27 -14.03
C SER A 141 -6.26 -15.03 -13.35
N GLU A 142 -5.60 -14.42 -12.37
CA GLU A 142 -4.47 -14.98 -11.62
C GLU A 142 -4.74 -14.89 -10.11
N GLY A 143 -4.52 -15.99 -9.39
CA GLY A 143 -4.73 -16.08 -7.94
C GLY A 143 -3.53 -15.61 -7.13
N ILE A 144 -3.19 -14.33 -7.25
CA ILE A 144 -2.07 -13.69 -6.55
C ILE A 144 -2.47 -13.09 -5.19
N GLY A 145 -3.73 -13.23 -4.78
CA GLY A 145 -4.23 -12.60 -3.55
C GLY A 145 -3.49 -13.00 -2.27
N SER A 146 -2.83 -14.17 -2.25
CA SER A 146 -1.98 -14.59 -1.12
C SER A 146 -0.77 -13.69 -0.89
N SER A 147 -0.34 -12.92 -1.89
CA SER A 147 0.76 -11.96 -1.78
C SER A 147 0.36 -10.67 -1.07
N TYR A 148 -0.93 -10.48 -0.76
CA TYR A 148 -1.47 -9.31 -0.08
C TYR A 148 -1.89 -9.67 1.34
N PHE A 149 -1.09 -9.22 2.30
CA PHE A 149 -1.31 -9.46 3.73
C PHE A 149 -1.73 -8.19 4.46
N ASP A 150 -2.30 -8.38 5.65
CA ASP A 150 -2.83 -7.29 6.45
C ASP A 150 -1.81 -6.18 6.71
N ASN A 151 -2.29 -4.94 6.68
CA ASN A 151 -1.51 -3.71 6.83
C ASN A 151 -0.40 -3.46 5.80
N MET A 152 -0.29 -4.28 4.75
CA MET A 152 0.65 -4.03 3.67
C MET A 152 0.32 -2.72 2.94
N THR A 153 1.35 -1.91 2.67
CA THR A 153 1.26 -0.73 1.80
C THR A 153 2.15 -0.91 0.58
N PHE A 154 1.66 -0.56 -0.60
CA PHE A 154 2.42 -0.66 -1.84
C PHE A 154 1.98 0.40 -2.87
N THR A 155 2.77 0.59 -3.92
CA THR A 155 2.44 1.50 -5.02
C THR A 155 1.92 0.71 -6.22
N TRP A 156 0.73 1.07 -6.70
CA TRP A 156 0.14 0.55 -7.93
C TRP A 156 0.70 1.32 -9.13
N TRP A 157 1.71 0.77 -9.81
CA TRP A 157 2.52 1.49 -10.78
C TRP A 157 1.88 1.72 -12.16
N SER A 158 0.97 0.85 -12.58
CA SER A 158 0.36 0.90 -13.92
C SER A 158 -0.99 1.63 -13.93
N PHE A 159 -1.42 2.14 -15.09
CA PHE A 159 -2.84 2.44 -15.26
C PHE A 159 -3.63 1.14 -15.09
N SER A 160 -4.76 1.19 -14.40
CA SER A 160 -5.64 0.03 -14.26
C SER A 160 -7.04 0.39 -14.71
N SER A 161 -7.52 -0.27 -15.76
CA SER A 161 -8.95 -0.32 -16.04
C SER A 161 -9.67 -1.04 -14.92
N CYS A 162 -10.63 -0.37 -14.30
CA CYS A 162 -11.50 -0.88 -13.25
C CYS A 162 -12.96 -0.63 -13.65
N THR A 163 -13.89 -1.13 -12.87
CA THR A 163 -15.32 -0.98 -13.13
C THR A 163 -16.08 -0.72 -11.84
N ARG A 164 -17.21 0.00 -11.95
CA ARG A 164 -18.19 0.12 -10.86
C ARG A 164 -19.16 -1.05 -10.80
N ASP A 165 -19.31 -1.78 -11.90
CA ASP A 165 -20.23 -2.90 -11.99
C ASP A 165 -19.48 -4.22 -11.73
N LEU A 166 -19.73 -4.82 -10.57
CA LEU A 166 -19.14 -6.11 -10.19
C LEU A 166 -19.40 -7.20 -11.25
N LYS A 167 -20.50 -7.13 -12.01
CA LYS A 167 -20.80 -8.12 -13.07
C LYS A 167 -19.78 -8.10 -14.20
N VAL A 168 -19.16 -6.94 -14.45
CA VAL A 168 -18.13 -6.79 -15.48
C VAL A 168 -16.89 -7.62 -15.14
N ILE A 169 -16.62 -7.89 -13.85
CA ILE A 169 -15.47 -8.69 -13.46
C ILE A 169 -15.72 -10.21 -13.44
N GLU A 170 -16.97 -10.65 -13.49
CA GLU A 170 -17.34 -12.08 -13.45
C GLU A 170 -16.59 -12.93 -14.50
N PRO A 171 -16.41 -12.50 -15.77
CA PRO A 171 -15.70 -13.29 -16.77
C PRO A 171 -14.21 -13.52 -16.47
N PHE A 172 -13.62 -12.78 -15.52
CA PHE A 172 -12.22 -12.92 -15.09
C PHE A 172 -12.07 -13.85 -13.89
N ILE A 173 -13.18 -14.27 -13.28
CA ILE A 173 -13.17 -15.23 -12.18
C ILE A 173 -13.01 -16.63 -12.77
N GLY A 174 -11.89 -17.26 -12.45
CA GLY A 174 -11.46 -18.52 -13.04
C GLY A 174 -11.10 -19.57 -12.00
N LEU A 175 -10.23 -20.51 -12.37
CA LEU A 175 -9.76 -21.57 -11.46
C LEU A 175 -8.77 -21.07 -10.39
N SER A 176 -8.21 -19.88 -10.58
CA SER A 176 -7.33 -19.19 -9.65
C SER A 176 -7.32 -17.73 -10.06
N SER A 177 -8.07 -16.89 -9.37
CA SER A 177 -8.28 -15.48 -9.75
C SER A 177 -8.27 -14.56 -8.55
N THR A 178 -8.06 -13.27 -8.78
CA THR A 178 -8.08 -12.24 -7.75
C THR A 178 -9.04 -11.13 -8.15
N ALA A 179 -9.95 -10.77 -7.25
CA ALA A 179 -10.77 -9.58 -7.33
C ALA A 179 -10.27 -8.57 -6.31
N PHE A 180 -9.89 -7.39 -6.79
CA PHE A 180 -9.57 -6.24 -5.95
C PHE A 180 -10.83 -5.40 -5.78
N ALA A 181 -11.21 -5.16 -4.53
CA ALA A 181 -12.16 -4.13 -4.14
C ALA A 181 -11.34 -2.92 -3.68
N ILE A 182 -11.43 -1.80 -4.39
CA ILE A 182 -10.56 -0.65 -4.18
C ILE A 182 -11.38 0.57 -3.77
N GLU A 183 -11.25 1.00 -2.51
CA GLU A 183 -11.74 2.29 -2.03
C GLU A 183 -10.83 3.40 -2.61
N CYS A 184 -11.24 3.95 -3.75
CA CYS A 184 -10.43 4.92 -4.48
C CYS A 184 -10.76 6.37 -4.13
N LYS A 185 -9.78 7.26 -4.29
CA LYS A 185 -9.92 8.71 -4.09
C LYS A 185 -9.80 9.46 -5.42
N ARG A 186 -8.83 9.09 -6.27
CA ARG A 186 -8.46 9.84 -7.50
C ARG A 186 -8.61 9.04 -8.80
N ALA A 187 -9.29 7.88 -8.75
CA ALA A 187 -9.56 7.12 -9.96
C ALA A 187 -10.52 7.93 -10.86
N LYS A 188 -10.34 7.88 -12.17
CA LYS A 188 -11.03 8.77 -13.12
C LYS A 188 -12.16 8.05 -13.82
N ASP A 189 -13.35 8.65 -13.80
CA ASP A 189 -14.48 8.14 -14.57
C ASP A 189 -14.23 8.36 -16.06
N VAL A 190 -14.12 7.26 -16.81
CA VAL A 190 -13.89 7.30 -18.26
C VAL A 190 -15.01 6.64 -19.04
N SER A 191 -16.15 6.32 -18.42
CA SER A 191 -17.27 5.59 -19.05
C SER A 191 -17.72 6.21 -20.39
N ASP A 192 -17.88 7.53 -20.43
CA ASP A 192 -18.24 8.29 -21.63
C ASP A 192 -17.13 8.35 -22.70
N PHE A 193 -15.89 8.05 -22.33
CA PHE A 193 -14.69 8.15 -23.16
C PHE A 193 -14.08 6.79 -23.53
N SER A 194 -14.54 5.72 -22.88
CA SER A 194 -14.06 4.35 -23.10
C SER A 194 -14.49 3.81 -24.46
N ALA A 195 -13.67 2.92 -25.02
CA ALA A 195 -13.98 2.11 -26.18
C ALA A 195 -15.11 1.09 -25.93
N ILE A 196 -15.44 0.78 -24.67
CA ILE A 196 -16.46 -0.20 -24.29
C ILE A 196 -17.44 0.42 -23.31
N LYS A 197 -18.60 0.81 -23.83
CA LYS A 197 -19.58 1.65 -23.10
C LYS A 197 -20.29 0.95 -21.95
N ASP A 198 -20.46 -0.36 -22.01
CA ASP A 198 -21.29 -1.11 -21.06
C ASP A 198 -20.53 -1.57 -19.81
N GLU A 199 -19.34 -1.02 -19.54
CA GLU A 199 -18.47 -1.49 -18.46
C GLU A 199 -18.36 -0.54 -17.28
N ALA A 200 -19.00 0.64 -17.34
CA ALA A 200 -18.87 1.68 -16.32
C ALA A 200 -17.40 1.90 -15.91
N GLU A 201 -16.53 2.01 -16.92
CA GLU A 201 -15.08 1.93 -16.75
C GLU A 201 -14.53 3.14 -15.98
N VAL A 202 -13.64 2.86 -15.04
CA VAL A 202 -12.91 3.84 -14.23
C VAL A 202 -11.43 3.50 -14.33
N ILE A 203 -10.56 4.49 -14.51
CA ILE A 203 -9.11 4.27 -14.55
C ILE A 203 -8.48 4.63 -13.21
N LEU A 204 -7.89 3.63 -12.54
CA LEU A 204 -6.96 3.86 -11.44
C LEU A 204 -5.64 4.37 -12.02
N LEU A 205 -5.16 5.52 -11.51
CA LEU A 205 -3.97 6.18 -12.03
C LEU A 205 -2.68 5.43 -11.63
N PRO A 206 -1.63 5.49 -12.47
CA PRO A 206 -0.32 4.94 -12.13
C PRO A 206 0.29 5.70 -10.94
N GLY A 207 1.07 4.98 -10.13
CA GLY A 207 1.66 5.53 -8.91
C GLY A 207 0.67 5.67 -7.74
N THR A 208 -0.47 4.98 -7.77
CA THR A 208 -1.45 5.05 -6.68
C THR A 208 -0.98 4.25 -5.46
N ASN A 209 -0.81 4.89 -4.31
CA ASN A 209 -0.47 4.18 -3.08
C ASN A 209 -1.71 3.48 -2.51
N CYS A 210 -1.58 2.18 -2.26
CA CYS A 210 -2.64 1.32 -1.78
C CYS A 210 -2.27 0.75 -0.41
N HIS A 211 -3.25 0.67 0.47
CA HIS A 211 -3.19 -0.04 1.75
C HIS A 211 -4.14 -1.23 1.72
N VAL A 212 -3.63 -2.40 2.09
CA VAL A 212 -4.43 -3.61 2.28
C VAL A 212 -5.16 -3.51 3.62
N LYS A 213 -6.49 -3.39 3.59
CA LYS A 213 -7.31 -3.18 4.80
C LYS A 213 -7.45 -4.43 5.67
N SER A 214 -7.28 -5.59 5.07
CA SER A 214 -7.35 -6.89 5.72
C SER A 214 -6.66 -7.92 4.84
N SER A 215 -6.15 -9.00 5.45
CA SER A 215 -5.67 -10.16 4.69
C SER A 215 -6.71 -10.63 3.67
N SER A 216 -6.23 -11.10 2.52
CA SER A 216 -7.11 -11.55 1.45
C SER A 216 -8.02 -12.69 1.90
N LEU A 217 -9.29 -12.62 1.48
CA LEU A 217 -10.24 -13.70 1.69
C LEU A 217 -10.13 -14.66 0.51
N LEU A 218 -9.72 -15.90 0.77
CA LEU A 218 -9.83 -16.98 -0.20
C LEU A 218 -11.18 -17.69 -0.01
N HIS A 219 -12.04 -17.62 -1.01
CA HIS A 219 -13.25 -18.43 -1.08
C HIS A 219 -13.23 -19.27 -2.35
N GLU A 220 -13.27 -20.59 -2.17
CA GLU A 220 -13.04 -21.59 -3.23
C GLU A 220 -11.71 -21.37 -3.97
N LYS A 221 -11.74 -20.56 -5.03
CA LYS A 221 -10.63 -20.27 -5.96
C LYS A 221 -10.48 -18.79 -6.29
N LEU A 222 -11.26 -17.94 -5.61
CA LEU A 222 -11.23 -16.49 -5.75
C LEU A 222 -10.62 -15.88 -4.50
N TYR A 223 -9.55 -15.12 -4.70
CA TYR A 223 -9.07 -14.19 -3.70
C TYR A 223 -9.83 -12.87 -3.81
N ILE A 224 -10.32 -12.36 -2.69
CA ILE A 224 -10.84 -11.00 -2.56
C ILE A 224 -9.83 -10.19 -1.75
N VAL A 225 -9.28 -9.15 -2.38
CA VAL A 225 -8.31 -8.24 -1.75
C VAL A 225 -8.97 -6.88 -1.59
N HIS A 226 -9.07 -6.41 -0.34
CA HIS A 226 -9.63 -5.10 -0.05
C HIS A 226 -8.52 -4.06 0.07
N LEU A 227 -8.50 -3.13 -0.86
CA LEU A 227 -7.54 -2.03 -0.94
C LEU A 227 -8.21 -0.70 -0.61
N LYS A 228 -7.41 0.20 -0.04
CA LYS A 228 -7.74 1.61 0.10
C LYS A 228 -6.65 2.47 -0.50
N GLU A 229 -7.00 3.42 -1.36
CA GLU A 229 -6.07 4.45 -1.79
C GLU A 229 -5.70 5.34 -0.60
N ILE A 230 -4.39 5.52 -0.38
CA ILE A 230 -3.83 6.34 0.69
C ILE A 230 -2.91 7.42 0.10
N PHE A 231 -2.84 8.56 0.77
CA PHE A 231 -1.85 9.60 0.47
C PHE A 231 -0.57 9.37 1.28
N GLU A 232 0.51 10.05 0.89
CA GLU A 232 1.82 9.93 1.54
C GLU A 232 1.77 10.21 3.05
N GLN A 233 0.96 11.17 3.50
CA GLN A 233 0.81 11.45 4.93
C GLN A 233 0.14 10.30 5.68
N GLU A 234 -0.88 9.67 5.07
CA GLU A 234 -1.56 8.50 5.63
C GLU A 234 -0.62 7.28 5.66
N GLN A 235 0.20 7.09 4.62
CA GLN A 235 1.22 6.04 4.55
C GLN A 235 2.25 6.17 5.68
N ASN A 236 2.80 7.38 5.87
CA ASN A 236 3.76 7.66 6.93
C ASN A 236 3.16 7.42 8.32
N LYS A 237 1.89 7.79 8.51
CA LYS A 237 1.16 7.52 9.75
C LYS A 237 0.99 6.02 10.00
N LEU A 238 0.55 5.25 9.00
CA LEU A 238 0.38 3.80 9.10
C LEU A 238 1.70 3.08 9.42
N GLN A 239 2.81 3.50 8.81
CA GLN A 239 4.13 2.96 9.12
C GLN A 239 4.55 3.26 10.57
N ASN A 240 4.32 4.47 11.06
CA ASN A 240 4.61 4.85 12.45
C ASN A 240 3.74 4.07 13.45
N ASP A 241 2.44 3.93 13.18
CA ASP A 241 1.50 3.21 14.03
C ASP A 241 1.85 1.71 14.11
N PHE A 242 2.30 1.11 13.00
CA PHE A 242 2.78 -0.27 12.98
C PHE A 242 4.04 -0.47 13.82
N VAL A 243 5.04 0.41 13.67
CA VAL A 243 6.28 0.37 14.47
C VAL A 243 5.97 0.53 15.96
N LYS A 244 5.07 1.45 16.30
CA LYS A 244 4.62 1.66 17.68
C LYS A 244 3.92 0.41 18.24
N THR A 245 2.99 -0.18 17.50
CA THR A 245 2.26 -1.38 17.93
C THR A 245 3.17 -2.59 18.12
N ALA A 246 4.13 -2.78 17.20
CA ALA A 246 5.15 -3.83 17.33
C ALA A 246 6.06 -3.60 18.55
N SER A 247 6.45 -2.34 18.80
CA SER A 247 7.20 -1.94 19.99
C SER A 247 6.39 -2.22 21.27
N ASP A 248 5.13 -1.79 21.34
CA ASP A 248 4.26 -2.00 22.49
C ASP A 248 4.03 -3.49 22.76
N THR A 249 3.88 -4.30 21.72
CA THR A 249 3.74 -5.77 21.83
C THR A 249 5.01 -6.40 22.38
N ALA A 250 6.19 -5.98 21.89
CA ALA A 250 7.47 -6.43 22.40
C ALA A 250 7.66 -6.02 23.88
N VAL A 251 7.31 -4.78 24.23
CA VAL A 251 7.34 -4.26 25.60
C VAL A 251 6.39 -5.03 26.51
N GLN A 252 5.17 -5.35 26.07
CA GLN A 252 4.23 -6.16 26.84
C GLN A 252 4.69 -7.61 27.02
N SER A 253 5.25 -8.22 25.97
CA SER A 253 5.86 -9.55 26.04
C SER A 253 7.00 -9.57 27.07
N PHE A 254 7.86 -8.55 27.03
CA PHE A 254 8.96 -8.39 27.97
C PHE A 254 8.47 -8.16 29.42
N LYS A 255 7.44 -7.34 29.63
CA LYS A 255 6.78 -7.17 30.95
C LYS A 255 6.20 -8.47 31.50
N LYS A 256 5.77 -9.42 30.68
CA LYS A 256 5.33 -10.74 31.17
C LYS A 256 6.50 -11.60 31.66
N GLN A 257 7.68 -11.43 31.07
CA GLN A 257 8.88 -12.13 31.48
C GLN A 257 9.45 -11.58 32.80
N ILE A 258 9.17 -10.32 33.15
CA ILE A 258 9.64 -9.70 34.39
C ILE A 258 8.50 -9.52 35.39
N LYS A 259 8.58 -10.20 36.54
CA LYS A 259 7.60 -10.03 37.63
C LYS A 259 8.14 -9.09 38.69
N LEU A 260 7.42 -7.99 38.92
CA LEU A 260 7.65 -7.04 40.01
C LEU A 260 6.81 -7.41 41.23
N LYS A 261 7.43 -7.54 42.40
CA LYS A 261 6.71 -7.64 43.67
C LYS A 261 7.19 -6.57 44.64
N CYS A 262 6.26 -5.78 45.13
CA CYS A 262 6.47 -4.79 46.18
C CYS A 262 5.64 -5.20 47.41
N TYR A 263 6.23 -5.03 48.60
CA TYR A 263 5.58 -5.33 49.87
C TYR A 263 5.56 -4.06 50.70
N ARG A 264 4.37 -3.59 51.10
CA ARG A 264 4.24 -2.50 52.08
C ARG A 264 4.62 -3.04 53.46
N SER A 265 5.72 -2.53 54.00
CA SER A 265 6.21 -2.81 55.35
C SER A 265 7.06 -1.64 55.83
N ILE A 266 7.49 -1.65 57.09
CA ILE A 266 8.50 -0.74 57.66
C ILE A 266 9.83 -0.79 56.88
N ARG A 267 9.99 -1.79 55.99
CA ARG A 267 11.04 -1.91 54.99
C ARG A 267 10.41 -2.36 53.67
N THR A 268 10.55 -1.57 52.61
CA THR A 268 10.06 -1.94 51.28
C THR A 268 11.16 -2.65 50.48
N PHE A 269 10.79 -3.61 49.63
CA PHE A 269 11.72 -4.35 48.79
C PHE A 269 11.19 -4.39 47.36
N LEU A 270 12.10 -4.26 46.41
CA LEU A 270 11.86 -4.57 45.01
C LEU A 270 12.42 -5.96 44.72
N ASP A 271 11.52 -6.88 44.37
CA ASP A 271 11.86 -8.21 43.89
C ASP A 271 11.62 -8.25 42.37
N LEU A 272 12.71 -8.36 41.62
CA LEU A 272 12.72 -8.47 40.16
C LEU A 272 13.02 -9.92 39.80
N VAL A 273 12.07 -10.57 39.13
CA VAL A 273 12.21 -11.95 38.66
C VAL A 273 12.41 -11.95 37.16
N ASN A 274 13.51 -12.54 36.69
CA ASN A 274 13.75 -12.82 35.29
C ASN A 274 13.17 -14.20 34.94
N ASN A 275 12.11 -14.28 34.14
CA ASN A 275 11.54 -15.54 33.66
C ASN A 275 11.94 -15.86 32.21
N SER A 276 13.01 -15.24 31.71
CA SER A 276 13.58 -15.53 30.39
C SER A 276 14.78 -16.48 30.48
N ASP A 277 15.24 -16.95 29.32
CA ASP A 277 16.41 -17.82 29.12
C ASP A 277 17.73 -17.05 28.96
N VAL A 278 17.71 -15.72 29.13
CA VAL A 278 18.85 -14.81 28.93
C VAL A 278 19.15 -13.98 30.18
N THR A 279 20.39 -13.51 30.32
CA THR A 279 20.75 -12.60 31.44
C THR A 279 20.24 -11.19 31.16
N LEU A 280 19.59 -10.59 32.15
CA LEU A 280 19.11 -9.20 32.10
C LEU A 280 20.03 -8.29 32.91
N GLN A 281 20.44 -7.16 32.35
CA GLN A 281 21.10 -6.07 33.06
C GLN A 281 20.09 -4.97 33.35
N ILE A 282 20.05 -4.49 34.60
CA ILE A 282 18.99 -3.61 35.08
C ILE A 282 19.59 -2.41 35.80
N GLU A 283 19.01 -1.26 35.49
CA GLU A 283 19.24 0.01 36.16
C GLU A 283 17.90 0.56 36.67
N VAL A 284 17.80 0.95 37.93
CA VAL A 284 16.64 1.67 38.49
C VAL A 284 17.08 3.05 38.93
N SER A 285 16.40 4.08 38.44
CA SER A 285 16.67 5.49 38.70
C SER A 285 15.40 6.22 39.14
N ASP A 286 15.54 7.51 39.46
CA ASP A 286 14.44 8.41 39.84
C ASP A 286 13.62 7.89 41.03
N LEU A 287 14.27 7.19 41.96
CA LEU A 287 13.68 6.77 43.22
C LEU A 287 13.50 8.00 44.12
N ASP A 288 12.28 8.24 44.59
CA ASP A 288 12.02 9.23 45.64
C ASP A 288 12.89 8.92 46.86
N ASN A 289 13.88 9.77 47.13
CA ASN A 289 14.81 9.58 48.22
C ASN A 289 14.18 10.04 49.54
N TYR A 290 13.82 9.09 50.39
CA TYR A 290 13.53 9.36 51.79
C TYR A 290 14.46 8.51 52.66
N ASP A 291 15.57 9.13 53.05
CA ASP A 291 16.60 8.54 53.89
C ASP A 291 16.20 8.63 55.37
N TRP A 292 15.68 7.54 55.93
CA TRP A 292 15.23 7.50 57.34
C TRP A 292 16.36 7.22 58.34
N ASP A 293 17.49 6.69 57.88
CA ASP A 293 18.59 6.25 58.76
C ASP A 293 19.86 7.11 58.66
N GLY A 294 19.97 7.96 57.64
CA GLY A 294 21.07 8.91 57.45
C GLY A 294 22.39 8.26 57.03
N ASP A 295 22.40 6.94 56.77
CA ASP A 295 23.61 6.15 56.53
C ASP A 295 23.61 5.48 55.14
N SER A 296 22.45 5.25 54.51
CA SER A 296 22.36 4.49 53.25
C SER A 296 21.43 5.13 52.22
N ARG A 297 22.00 5.69 51.14
CA ARG A 297 21.20 6.18 50.00
C ARG A 297 20.66 5.00 49.16
N PRO A 298 19.33 4.88 48.97
CA PRO A 298 18.74 3.76 48.21
C PRO A 298 18.89 3.89 46.68
N ASP A 299 19.36 5.02 46.17
CA ASP A 299 19.43 5.39 44.75
C ASP A 299 20.49 4.60 43.96
N HIS A 300 21.43 3.95 44.62
CA HIS A 300 22.48 3.15 43.98
C HIS A 300 22.26 1.63 44.04
N VAL A 301 21.15 1.19 44.64
CA VAL A 301 20.92 -0.23 44.94
C VAL A 301 20.78 -1.07 43.66
N PHE A 302 20.26 -0.48 42.58
CA PHE A 302 20.10 -1.15 41.29
C PHE A 302 20.87 -0.43 40.17
N HIS A 303 22.19 -0.28 40.32
CA HIS A 303 23.05 0.12 39.22
C HIS A 303 23.75 -1.12 38.63
N ASP A 304 23.62 -1.34 37.32
CA ASP A 304 24.23 -2.45 36.59
C ASP A 304 24.01 -3.85 37.18
N VAL A 305 22.80 -4.11 37.68
CA VAL A 305 22.46 -5.41 38.28
C VAL A 305 22.18 -6.43 37.20
N LYS A 306 22.94 -7.53 37.17
CA LYS A 306 22.67 -8.67 36.30
C LYS A 306 21.79 -9.71 36.99
N ILE A 307 20.68 -10.08 36.35
CA ILE A 307 19.79 -11.17 36.77
C ILE A 307 19.92 -12.33 35.77
N PRO A 308 20.55 -13.45 36.15
CA PRO A 308 20.61 -14.65 35.32
C PRO A 308 19.23 -15.18 34.88
N PRO A 309 19.17 -16.02 33.84
CA PRO A 309 17.94 -16.71 33.42
C PRO A 309 17.21 -17.36 34.60
N TYR A 310 15.88 -17.26 34.63
CA TYR A 310 15.01 -17.90 35.62
C TYR A 310 15.36 -17.64 37.10
N SER A 311 16.02 -16.51 37.38
CA SER A 311 16.44 -16.13 38.73
C SER A 311 15.78 -14.82 39.16
N ASN A 312 15.95 -14.46 40.43
CA ASN A 312 15.48 -13.19 40.94
C ASN A 312 16.57 -12.44 41.69
N VAL A 313 16.43 -11.11 41.71
CA VAL A 313 17.17 -10.25 42.62
C VAL A 313 16.17 -9.47 43.45
N LYS A 314 16.36 -9.53 44.76
CA LYS A 314 15.56 -8.79 45.71
C LYS A 314 16.46 -7.83 46.45
N LYS A 315 16.22 -6.53 46.31
CA LYS A 315 16.95 -5.51 47.06
C LYS A 315 16.00 -4.58 47.78
N ARG A 316 16.50 -3.98 48.86
CA ARG A 316 15.73 -3.04 49.68
C ARG A 316 15.55 -1.74 48.89
N LEU A 317 14.31 -1.24 48.85
CA LEU A 317 13.99 0.11 48.41
C LEU A 317 13.33 0.83 49.58
N GLU A 318 13.84 1.98 49.98
CA GLU A 318 13.22 2.76 51.04
C GLU A 318 12.17 3.69 50.42
N ILE A 319 10.94 3.19 50.31
CA ILE A 319 9.82 3.96 49.79
C ILE A 319 9.01 4.50 50.96
N ASN A 320 8.74 5.81 50.98
CA ASN A 320 7.95 6.48 52.00
C ASN A 320 6.65 5.71 52.32
N ALA A 321 6.54 5.17 53.54
CA ALA A 321 5.39 4.38 53.99
C ALA A 321 4.07 5.18 54.04
N LYS A 322 4.15 6.52 54.07
CA LYS A 322 3.00 7.43 54.01
C LYS A 322 2.64 7.84 52.58
N SER A 323 3.47 7.50 51.59
CA SER A 323 3.18 7.82 50.19
C SER A 323 2.21 6.81 49.59
N SER A 324 1.21 7.30 48.86
CA SER A 324 0.29 6.46 48.10
C SER A 324 0.94 5.84 46.85
N SER A 325 2.04 6.43 46.37
CA SER A 325 2.79 6.03 45.18
C SER A 325 4.26 6.44 45.29
N ALA A 326 5.16 5.71 44.65
CA ALA A 326 6.53 6.16 44.42
C ALA A 326 6.82 5.97 42.95
N ILE A 327 7.31 7.03 42.31
CA ILE A 327 7.73 6.99 40.91
C ILE A 327 9.15 6.43 40.89
N SER A 328 9.44 5.59 39.90
CA SER A 328 10.80 5.07 39.67
C SER A 328 10.93 4.74 38.19
N SER A 329 12.02 5.17 37.57
CA SER A 329 12.35 4.75 36.22
C SER A 329 13.18 3.47 36.27
N MET A 330 12.92 2.52 35.37
CA MET A 330 13.69 1.29 35.24
C MET A 330 14.14 1.10 33.81
N ARG A 331 15.43 0.82 33.61
CA ARG A 331 16.04 0.49 32.33
C ARG A 331 16.54 -0.94 32.37
N PHE A 332 16.24 -1.70 31.32
CA PHE A 332 16.64 -3.09 31.17
C PHE A 332 17.40 -3.27 29.86
N LYS A 333 18.45 -4.06 29.89
CA LYS A 333 19.24 -4.48 28.73
C LYS A 333 19.36 -5.99 28.72
N GLN A 334 19.08 -6.61 27.59
CA GLN A 334 19.39 -8.01 27.36
C GLN A 334 20.79 -8.08 26.73
N ASP A 335 21.58 -9.10 27.08
CA ASP A 335 22.90 -9.30 26.48
C ASP A 335 22.76 -9.45 24.94
N GLY A 336 23.29 -8.49 24.18
CA GLY A 336 23.12 -8.40 22.72
C GLY A 336 21.76 -7.90 22.19
N GLY A 337 20.86 -7.40 23.04
CA GLY A 337 19.50 -6.95 22.70
C GLY A 337 19.26 -5.43 22.78
N LYS A 338 18.01 -5.00 22.52
CA LYS A 338 17.59 -3.58 22.60
C LYS A 338 17.43 -3.10 24.05
N ASP A 339 17.80 -1.86 24.32
CA ASP A 339 17.52 -1.16 25.58
C ASP A 339 16.03 -0.83 25.71
N VAL A 340 15.41 -1.21 26.83
CA VAL A 340 14.00 -0.88 27.11
C VAL A 340 13.92 -0.11 28.42
N ALA A 341 13.32 1.08 28.39
CA ALA A 341 13.09 1.92 29.56
C ALA A 341 11.60 2.02 29.91
N PHE A 342 11.31 2.06 31.21
CA PHE A 342 10.00 2.17 31.82
C PHE A 342 10.04 3.29 32.87
N SER A 343 8.93 3.99 33.08
CA SER A 343 8.75 5.05 34.09
C SER A 343 7.43 4.87 34.82
#